data_AF-A0A9E1R4D2-F1
#
_entry.id   AF-A0A9E1R4D2-F1
#
_cell.length_a   1.000
_cell.length_b   1.000
_cell.length_c   1.000
_cell.angle_alpha   90.00
_cell.angle_beta   90.00
_cell.angle_gamma   90.00
#
_symmetry.space_group_name_H-M   'P 1'
#
loop_
_entity.id
_entity.type
_entity.pdbx_description
1 polymer ?
#
loop_
_entity_poly.entity_id
_entity_poly.type
_entity_poly.pdbx_seq_one_letter_code
_entity_poly.pdbx_strand_id
1 'polypeptide(L)' 'MGFRCGIVGLPNVGKSTLFNALTHAGAQAENYP' A
#
# COMPACT_ATOMS: atom_id res chain seq x y z
N MET A 1 -6.60 16.38 9.36
CA MET A 1 -5.20 15.91 9.28
C MET A 1 -5.16 14.45 9.70
N GLY A 2 -4.96 13.52 8.76
CA GLY A 2 -5.02 12.07 9.00
C GLY A 2 -3.68 11.44 9.38
N PHE A 3 -3.75 10.26 9.99
CA PHE A 3 -2.60 9.41 10.29
C PHE A 3 -1.98 8.86 8.98
N ARG A 4 -0.66 9.00 8.81
CA ARG A 4 0.08 8.51 7.64
C ARG A 4 1.11 7.48 8.08
N CYS A 5 1.00 6.26 7.57
CA CYS A 5 1.99 5.20 7.74
C CYS A 5 2.19 4.44 6.42
N GLY A 6 3.37 3.84 6.23
CA GLY A 6 3.71 3.04 5.06
C GLY A 6 3.66 1.54 5.35
N ILE A 7 3.31 0.72 4.35
CA ILE A 7 3.36 -0.74 4.41
C ILE A 7 4.68 -1.21 3.78
N VAL A 8 5.57 -1.82 4.57
CA VAL A 8 6.88 -2.30 4.14
C VAL A 8 7.00 -3.82 4.30
N GLY A 9 7.82 -4.47 3.45
CA GLY A 9 8.03 -5.91 3.52
C GLY A 9 8.62 -6.50 2.24
N LEU A 10 9.08 -7.75 2.33
CA LEU A 10 9.74 -8.49 1.25
C LEU A 10 8.88 -8.56 -0.04
N PRO A 11 9.49 -8.83 -1.22
CA PRO A 11 8.73 -9.07 -2.44
C PRO A 11 7.64 -10.13 -2.24
N ASN A 12 6.46 -9.93 -2.86
CA ASN A 12 5.34 -10.88 -2.87
C ASN A 12 4.69 -11.26 -1.52
N VAL A 13 4.96 -10.55 -0.41
CA VAL A 13 4.30 -10.80 0.90
C VAL A 13 2.85 -10.29 1.02
N GLY A 14 2.21 -9.90 -0.10
CA GLY A 14 0.81 -9.45 -0.09
C GLY A 14 0.59 -7.97 0.32
N LYS A 15 1.60 -7.11 0.21
CA LYS A 15 1.49 -5.67 0.54
C LYS A 15 0.32 -4.98 -0.18
N SER A 16 0.18 -5.22 -1.49
CA SER A 16 -0.90 -4.64 -2.30
C SER A 16 -2.27 -5.18 -1.90
N THR A 17 -2.35 -6.45 -1.48
CA THR A 17 -3.58 -7.06 -0.97
C THR A 17 -4.06 -6.35 0.30
N LEU A 18 -3.15 -6.11 1.25
CA LEU A 18 -3.46 -5.41 2.49
C LEU A 18 -3.86 -3.96 2.23
N PHE A 19 -3.13 -3.25 1.36
CA PHE A 19 -3.49 -1.89 0.98
C PHE A 19 -4.89 -1.81 0.35
N ASN A 20 -5.21 -2.73 -0.57
CA ASN A 20 -6.52 -2.78 -1.22
C ASN A 20 -7.65 -3.08 -0.23
N ALA A 21 -7.42 -3.98 0.72
CA ALA A 21 -8.40 -4.30 1.76
C ALA A 21 -8.69 -3.10 2.68
N LEU A 22 -7.68 -2.30 3.00
CA LEU A 22 -7.83 -1.12 3.87
C LEU A 22 -8.44 0.09 3.16
N THR A 23 -8.12 0.28 1.88
CA THR A 23 -8.47 1.50 1.14
C THR A 23 -9.64 1.33 0.20
N HIS A 24 -9.98 0.09 -0.20
CA HIS A 24 -10.88 -0.23 -1.31
C HIS A 24 -10.53 0.49 -2.64
N ALA A 25 -9.36 1.12 -2.73
CA ALA A 25 -9.01 2.06 -3.80
C ALA A 25 -8.07 1.49 -4.87
N GLY A 26 -7.53 0.28 -4.64
CA GLY A 26 -6.45 -0.26 -5.48
C GLY A 26 -5.11 0.43 -5.17
N ALA A 27 -4.06 -0.35 -4.94
CA ALA A 27 -2.72 0.15 -4.73
C ALA A 27 -2.23 0.79 -6.03
N GLN A 28 -2.19 2.12 -6.07
CA GLN A 28 -1.63 2.85 -7.20
C GLN A 28 -0.13 2.55 -7.27
N ALA A 29 0.28 1.95 -8.38
CA ALA A 29 1.68 1.73 -8.71
C ALA A 29 2.18 2.92 -9.52
N GLU A 30 2.67 3.94 -8.83
CA GLU A 30 3.35 5.08 -9.44
C GLU A 30 4.81 5.05 -9.03
N ASN A 31 5.69 5.46 -9.95
CA ASN A 31 7.09 5.68 -9.62
C ASN A 31 7.21 7.01 -8.86
N TYR A 32 7.66 6.94 -7.61
CA TYR A 32 8.02 8.12 -6.82
C TYR A 32 9.57 8.24 -6.82
N PRO A 33 10.14 9.43 -7.13
CA PRO A 33 11.58 9.67 -7.01
C PRO A 33 12.07 9.66 -5.55
#